data_AF-A0A4S4MYC0-F1
#
_entry.id   AF-A0A4S4MYC0-F1
#
_cell.length_a   1.000
_cell.length_b   1.000
_cell.length_c   1.000
_cell.angle_alpha   90.00
_cell.angle_beta   90.00
_cell.angle_gamma   90.00
#
_symmetry.space_group_name_H-M   'P 1'
#
loop_
_entity.id
_entity.type
_entity.pdbx_description
1 polymer ?
#
loop_
_entity_poly.entity_id
_entity_poly.type
_entity_poly.pdbx_seq_one_letter_code
_entity_poly.pdbx_strand_id
1 'polypeptide(L)'
;MFDDLLIFDKTYDDYSVLTPVLHCFYEVIRIYPPAWITMRQTETDSVLRAPRLTPTSDVLHVPKGTIVVMDTIGALSNIEYHI
;
A
#
# COMPACT_ATOMS: atom_id res chain seq x y z
N MET A 1 3.44 6.11 -43.47
CA MET A 1 3.98 6.89 -42.33
C MET A 1 3.22 6.54 -41.04
N PHE A 2 2.99 5.24 -40.78
CA PHE A 2 2.47 4.72 -39.51
C PHE A 2 2.99 3.31 -39.22
N ASP A 3 4.05 2.87 -39.92
CA ASP A 3 4.55 1.49 -39.83
C ASP A 3 5.78 1.35 -38.91
N ASP A 4 6.38 2.46 -38.47
CA ASP A 4 7.55 2.46 -37.57
C ASP A 4 7.18 2.41 -36.08
N LEU A 5 5.87 2.33 -35.74
CA LEU A 5 5.41 2.39 -34.34
C LEU A 5 5.28 1.01 -33.66
N LEU A 6 5.63 -0.09 -34.35
CA LEU A 6 5.36 -1.46 -33.88
C LEU A 6 6.58 -2.33 -33.64
N ILE A 7 7.80 -1.76 -33.57
CA ILE A 7 8.99 -2.54 -33.18
C ILE A 7 9.74 -1.81 -32.06
N PHE A 8 9.14 -1.79 -30.88
CA PHE A 8 9.93 -1.83 -29.67
C PHE A 8 9.64 -3.16 -29.01
N ASP A 9 10.55 -4.12 -29.18
CA ASP A 9 10.62 -5.29 -28.30
C ASP A 9 11.03 -4.76 -26.91
N LYS A 10 10.05 -4.20 -26.19
CA LYS A 10 10.24 -3.65 -24.86
C LYS A 10 10.55 -4.83 -23.95
N THR A 11 11.81 -4.92 -23.57
CA THR A 11 12.26 -5.94 -22.63
C THR A 11 11.99 -5.47 -21.20
N TYR A 12 12.06 -6.39 -20.24
CA TYR A 12 11.96 -6.04 -18.83
C TYR A 12 13.04 -5.03 -18.41
N ASP A 13 14.20 -5.05 -19.06
CA ASP A 13 15.33 -4.16 -18.75
C ASP A 13 15.02 -2.68 -19.04
N ASP A 14 14.09 -2.40 -19.96
CA ASP A 14 13.64 -1.04 -20.29
C ASP A 14 12.62 -0.47 -19.30
N TYR A 15 12.19 -1.25 -18.29
CA TYR A 15 11.11 -0.86 -17.38
C TYR A 15 11.42 0.42 -16.60
N SER A 16 12.69 0.65 -16.27
CA SER A 16 13.14 1.86 -15.57
C SER A 16 12.90 3.15 -16.36
N VAL A 17 12.88 3.08 -17.69
CA VAL A 17 12.60 4.23 -18.58
C VAL A 17 11.14 4.71 -18.43
N LEU A 18 10.25 3.83 -17.95
CA LEU A 18 8.83 4.13 -17.74
C LEU A 18 8.53 4.78 -16.38
N THR A 19 9.55 5.27 -15.66
CA THR A 19 9.39 5.89 -14.33
C THR A 19 8.18 6.85 -14.22
N PRO A 20 7.91 7.78 -15.15
CA PRO A 20 6.73 8.64 -15.06
C PRO A 20 5.41 7.87 -15.07
N VAL A 21 5.31 6.82 -15.91
CA VAL A 21 4.14 5.93 -15.99
C VAL A 21 3.98 5.12 -14.70
N LEU A 22 5.09 4.62 -14.14
CA LEU A 22 5.07 3.88 -12.88
C LEU A 22 4.62 4.75 -11.71
N HIS A 23 5.07 6.00 -11.64
CA HIS A 23 4.58 6.95 -10.64
C HIS A 23 3.08 7.17 -10.75
N CYS A 24 2.53 7.29 -11.96
CA CYS A 24 1.08 7.37 -12.14
C CYS A 24 0.37 6.10 -11.63
N PHE A 25 0.88 4.91 -11.93
CA PHE A 25 0.31 3.67 -11.41
C PHE A 25 0.37 3.59 -9.88
N TYR A 26 1.50 3.97 -9.27
CA TYR A 26 1.63 3.98 -7.82
C TYR A 26 0.67 4.96 -7.16
N GLU A 27 0.50 6.16 -7.70
CA GLU A 27 -0.50 7.12 -7.18
C GLU A 27 -1.93 6.61 -7.34
N VAL A 28 -2.25 5.98 -8.47
CA VAL A 28 -3.58 5.38 -8.66
C VAL A 28 -3.83 4.26 -7.64
N ILE A 29 -2.86 3.37 -7.41
CA ILE A 29 -2.98 2.29 -6.42
C ILE A 29 -3.06 2.86 -5.00
N ARG A 30 -2.38 3.97 -4.73
CA ARG A 30 -2.42 4.66 -3.43
C ARG A 30 -3.82 5.21 -3.14
N ILE A 31 -4.46 5.84 -4.13
CA ILE A 31 -5.79 6.44 -4.00
C ILE A 31 -6.90 5.37 -4.09
N TYR A 32 -6.71 4.38 -4.96
CA TYR A 32 -7.68 3.31 -5.24
C TYR A 32 -7.03 1.94 -5.05
N PRO A 33 -6.75 1.55 -3.79
CA PRO A 33 -6.15 0.26 -3.53
C PRO A 33 -7.11 -0.87 -3.97
N PRO A 34 -6.62 -1.88 -4.70
CA PRO A 34 -7.47 -2.99 -5.16
C PRO A 34 -8.03 -3.83 -3.99
N ALA A 35 -7.35 -3.81 -2.85
CA ALA A 35 -7.81 -4.39 -1.58
C ALA A 35 -7.84 -3.29 -0.52
N TRP A 36 -9.01 -2.70 -0.29
CA TRP A 36 -9.16 -1.62 0.69
C TRP A 36 -9.27 -2.11 2.14
N ILE A 37 -9.74 -3.34 2.35
CA ILE A 37 -9.84 -3.95 3.68
C ILE A 37 -9.03 -5.25 3.71
N THR A 38 -8.13 -5.35 4.69
CA THR A 38 -7.42 -6.60 5.01
C THR A 38 -7.76 -7.03 6.42
N MET A 39 -8.07 -8.30 6.62
CA MET A 39 -8.41 -8.86 7.93
C MET A 39 -7.45 -9.99 8.30
N ARG A 40 -7.01 -10.01 9.55
CA ARG A 40 -6.18 -11.10 10.11
C ARG A 40 -6.67 -11.44 11.51
N GLN A 41 -6.64 -12.73 11.85
CA GLN A 41 -6.87 -13.19 13.21
C GLN A 41 -5.52 -13.44 13.89
N THR A 42 -5.36 -12.96 15.12
CA THR A 42 -4.13 -13.17 15.89
C THR A 42 -4.01 -14.61 16.38
N GLU A 43 -2.92 -15.29 16.05
CA GLU A 43 -2.66 -16.67 16.51
C GLU A 43 -2.09 -16.71 17.94
N THR A 44 -1.48 -15.61 18.38
CA THR A 44 -0.86 -15.41 19.70
C THR A 44 -1.15 -14.01 20.22
N ASP A 45 -1.02 -13.81 21.52
CA ASP A 45 -1.02 -12.48 22.12
C ASP A 45 0.08 -11.63 21.47
N SER A 46 -0.32 -10.51 20.91
CA SER A 46 0.50 -9.68 20.04
C SER A 46 0.43 -8.22 20.49
N VAL A 47 1.42 -7.43 20.09
CA VAL A 47 1.46 -5.99 20.38
C VAL A 47 1.62 -5.26 19.06
N LEU A 48 0.62 -4.45 18.73
CA LEU A 48 0.68 -3.54 17.59
C LEU A 48 1.28 -2.21 18.04
N ARG A 49 2.21 -1.70 17.25
CA ARG A 49 2.86 -0.41 17.49
C ARG A 49 2.68 0.46 16.27
N ALA A 50 2.08 1.63 16.45
CA ALA A 50 2.04 2.66 15.43
C ALA A 50 1.89 4.04 16.11
N PRO A 51 2.52 5.10 15.57
CA PRO A 51 2.29 6.45 16.04
C PRO A 51 0.78 6.78 16.02
N ARG A 52 0.28 7.32 17.14
CA ARG A 52 -1.12 7.73 17.31
C ARG A 52 -2.14 6.63 17.04
N LEU A 53 -1.76 5.36 17.29
CA LEU A 53 -2.66 4.22 17.14
C LEU A 53 -3.91 4.33 18.04
N THR A 54 -3.74 4.92 19.22
CA THR A 54 -4.84 5.25 20.13
C THR A 54 -4.67 6.69 20.64
N PRO A 55 -5.73 7.32 21.19
CA PRO A 55 -5.63 8.66 21.76
C PRO A 55 -4.62 8.79 22.92
N THR A 56 -4.24 7.66 23.54
CA THR A 56 -3.49 7.61 24.79
C THR A 56 -2.15 6.88 24.69
N SER A 57 -1.89 6.16 23.59
CA SER A 57 -0.74 5.27 23.44
C SER A 57 -0.47 4.92 21.97
N ASP A 58 0.80 4.78 21.63
CA ASP A 58 1.27 4.23 20.35
C ASP A 58 1.29 2.70 20.33
N VAL A 59 0.90 2.08 21.43
CA VAL A 59 0.96 0.65 21.67
C VAL A 59 -0.44 0.12 21.96
N LEU A 60 -0.84 -0.89 21.19
CA LEU A 60 -2.09 -1.62 21.37
C LEU A 60 -1.79 -3.10 21.62
N HIS A 61 -2.21 -3.60 22.78
CA HIS A 61 -2.16 -5.02 23.08
C HIS A 61 -3.34 -5.72 22.42
N VAL A 62 -3.06 -6.75 21.62
CA VAL A 62 -4.05 -7.52 20.86
C VAL A 62 -4.00 -8.97 21.34
N PRO A 63 -4.99 -9.43 22.12
CA PRO A 63 -5.05 -10.81 22.57
C PRO A 63 -5.15 -11.81 21.41
N LYS A 64 -4.81 -13.07 21.68
CA LYS A 64 -5.04 -14.18 20.77
C LYS A 64 -6.53 -14.29 20.38
N GLY A 65 -6.79 -14.55 19.10
CA GLY A 65 -8.12 -14.76 18.55
C GLY A 65 -8.84 -13.46 18.16
N THR A 66 -8.29 -12.30 18.45
CA THR A 66 -8.82 -11.00 18.00
C THR A 66 -8.67 -10.85 16.49
N ILE A 67 -9.72 -10.35 15.83
CA ILE A 67 -9.68 -9.98 14.41
C ILE A 67 -9.19 -8.54 14.31
N VAL A 68 -8.04 -8.36 13.67
CA VAL A 68 -7.50 -7.06 13.30
C VAL A 68 -7.95 -6.74 11.88
N VAL A 69 -8.56 -5.57 11.72
CA VAL A 69 -9.01 -5.06 10.43
C VAL A 69 -8.17 -3.83 10.09
N MET A 70 -7.52 -3.87 8.93
CA MET A 70 -6.73 -2.78 8.40
C MET A 70 -7.48 -2.10 7.26
N ASP A 71 -7.82 -0.82 7.45
CA ASP A 71 -8.29 0.06 6.38
C ASP A 71 -7.08 0.61 5.61
N THR A 72 -6.91 0.10 4.40
CA THR A 72 -5.79 0.45 3.53
C THR A 72 -5.96 1.84 2.93
N ILE A 73 -7.20 2.31 2.71
CA ILE A 73 -7.45 3.66 2.19
C ILE A 73 -7.06 4.69 3.23
N GLY A 74 -7.52 4.51 4.47
CA GLY A 74 -7.15 5.38 5.59
C GLY A 74 -5.64 5.40 5.84
N ALA A 75 -4.99 4.24 5.80
CA ALA A 75 -3.54 4.14 5.98
C ALA A 75 -2.75 4.83 4.85
N LEU A 76 -3.13 4.64 3.59
CA LEU A 76 -2.47 5.23 2.42
C LEU A 76 -2.82 6.71 2.18
N SER A 77 -3.82 7.26 2.89
CA SER A 77 -4.18 8.68 2.81
C SER A 77 -3.61 9.52 3.96
N ASN A 78 -2.90 8.90 4.90
CA ASN A 78 -2.34 9.62 6.04
C ASN A 78 -1.14 10.49 5.60
N ILE A 79 -1.33 11.80 5.68
CA ILE A 79 -0.37 12.84 5.26
C ILE A 79 0.98 12.71 5.98
N GLU A 80 1.02 12.17 7.20
CA GLU A 80 2.28 12.01 7.96
C GLU A 80 3.26 11.01 7.31
N TYR A 81 2.77 10.12 6.44
CA TYR A 81 3.59 9.13 5.74
C TYR A 81 3.91 9.52 4.29
N HIS A 82 3.42 10.67 3.81
CA HIS A 82 3.69 11.18 2.46
C HIS A 82 4.47 12.49 2.55
N ILE A 83 5.78 12.41 2.25
CA ILE A 83 6.73 13.54 2.24
C ILE A 83 7.03 13.92 0.79
#